data_AF-A0A2E4WSP1-F1
#
_entry.id   AF-A0A2E4WSP1-F1
#
_cell.length_a   1.000
_cell.length_b   1.000
_cell.length_c   1.000
_cell.angle_alpha   90.00
_cell.angle_beta   90.00
_cell.angle_gamma   90.00
#
_symmetry.space_group_name_H-M   'P 1'
#
loop_
_entity.id
_entity.type
_entity.pdbx_description
1 polymer ?
#
loop_
_entity_poly.entity_id
_entity_poly.type
_entity_poly.pdbx_seq_one_letter_code
_entity_poly.pdbx_strand_id
1 'polypeptide(L)'
;MRFDYAKENIKKLLHYDISKNIKNDPFYDIWINDMSEICKVFCKFLGEEKISFWIGTKRGCKRYHVDMVPYRLLVTYAGEGTEILPNYGANRNAYVRGMSNKEIIMDELALQSINTWDIAIFRGGSEGILHRTPDSALIGGSSILLRLDNSLFLEEIKKFNEVS
;
A
#
# COMPACT_ATOMS: atom_id res chain seq x y z
N MET A 1 -10.07 5.51 9.70
CA MET A 1 -9.51 6.68 10.42
C MET A 1 -10.03 7.96 9.77
N ARG A 2 -10.52 8.93 10.55
CA ARG A 2 -10.87 10.28 10.05
C ARG A 2 -9.59 11.09 9.85
N PHE A 3 -9.50 11.88 8.78
CA PHE A 3 -8.27 12.64 8.50
C PHE A 3 -7.98 13.76 9.51
N ASP A 4 -9.03 14.38 10.09
CA ASP A 4 -8.89 15.47 11.08
C ASP A 4 -8.14 15.04 12.35
N TYR A 5 -8.14 13.73 12.63
CA TYR A 5 -7.50 13.13 13.80
C TYR A 5 -6.39 12.14 13.38
N ALA A 6 -5.87 12.26 12.16
CA ALA A 6 -4.92 11.29 11.63
C ALA A 6 -3.66 11.19 12.51
N LYS A 7 -3.06 12.33 12.86
CA LYS A 7 -1.87 12.40 13.72
C LYS A 7 -2.06 11.65 15.05
N GLU A 8 -3.12 11.95 15.79
CA GLU A 8 -3.40 11.32 17.10
C GLU A 8 -3.67 9.82 16.97
N ASN A 9 -4.43 9.42 15.95
CA ASN A 9 -4.75 8.03 15.70
C ASN A 9 -3.52 7.21 15.30
N ILE A 10 -2.65 7.76 14.45
CA ILE A 10 -1.39 7.11 14.06
C ILE A 10 -0.48 6.96 15.28
N LYS A 11 -0.34 8.00 16.13
CA LYS A 11 0.45 7.91 17.38
C LYS A 11 -0.08 6.81 18.31
N LYS A 12 -1.41 6.66 18.43
CA LYS A 12 -2.03 5.59 19.22
C LYS A 12 -1.76 4.21 18.62
N LEU A 13 -1.88 4.08 17.30
CA LEU A 13 -1.68 2.82 16.58
C LEU A 13 -0.23 2.32 16.73
N LEU A 14 0.74 3.22 16.60
CA LEU A 14 2.17 2.90 16.72
C LEU A 14 2.67 2.84 18.18
N HIS A 15 1.81 3.09 19.16
CA HIS A 15 2.23 3.24 20.55
C HIS A 15 2.91 1.98 21.10
N TYR A 16 2.43 0.79 20.76
CA TYR A 16 2.99 -0.45 21.30
C TYR A 16 4.12 -1.03 20.45
N ASP A 17 4.20 -0.66 19.17
CA ASP A 17 5.16 -1.23 18.22
C ASP A 17 6.48 -0.44 18.15
N ILE A 18 6.49 0.82 18.61
CA ILE A 18 7.66 1.70 18.53
C ILE A 18 8.26 1.94 19.92
N SER A 19 9.59 1.71 20.03
CA SER A 19 10.35 1.89 21.27
C SER A 19 10.40 3.36 21.72
N LYS A 20 10.64 3.58 23.02
CA LYS A 20 10.76 4.94 23.59
C LYS A 20 11.90 5.74 22.95
N ASN A 21 13.01 5.07 22.60
CA ASN A 21 14.16 5.74 21.97
C ASN A 21 13.78 6.30 20.60
N ILE A 22 13.06 5.53 19.77
CA ILE A 22 12.59 6.00 18.47
C ILE A 22 11.58 7.15 18.65
N LYS A 23 10.66 7.04 19.62
CA LYS A 23 9.67 8.11 19.89
C LYS A 23 10.30 9.44 20.32
N ASN A 24 11.49 9.40 20.92
CA ASN A 24 12.23 10.59 21.34
C ASN A 24 13.09 11.18 20.21
N ASP A 25 13.28 10.45 19.11
CA ASP A 25 13.98 10.96 17.93
C ASP A 25 13.10 12.02 17.22
N PRO A 26 13.64 13.21 16.87
CA PRO A 26 12.88 14.23 16.14
C PRO A 26 12.25 13.72 14.84
N PHE A 27 12.88 12.74 14.19
CA PHE A 27 12.35 12.10 12.99
C PHE A 27 10.98 11.45 13.22
N TYR A 28 10.69 10.96 14.43
CA TYR A 28 9.42 10.32 14.72
C TYR A 28 8.24 11.28 14.53
N ASP A 29 8.30 12.53 15.03
CA ASP A 29 7.20 13.48 14.80
C ASP A 29 7.12 13.90 13.33
N ILE A 30 8.25 14.02 12.62
CA ILE A 30 8.28 14.28 11.17
C ILE A 30 7.55 13.16 10.41
N TRP A 31 7.86 11.90 10.69
CA TRP A 31 7.24 10.75 10.04
C TRP A 31 5.75 10.63 10.34
N ILE A 32 5.34 10.90 11.59
CA ILE A 32 3.92 10.97 11.96
C ILE A 32 3.20 12.09 11.19
N ASN A 33 3.82 13.26 11.07
CA ASN A 33 3.24 14.39 10.33
C ASN A 33 3.11 14.04 8.84
N ASP A 34 4.13 13.46 8.24
CA ASP A 34 4.12 13.01 6.84
C ASP A 34 2.96 12.03 6.58
N MET A 35 2.86 10.95 7.37
CA MET A 35 1.74 10.01 7.27
C MET A 35 0.36 10.69 7.45
N SER A 36 0.27 11.64 8.38
CA SER A 36 -0.97 12.38 8.62
C SER A 36 -1.35 13.27 7.42
N GLU A 37 -0.40 13.96 6.81
CA GLU A 37 -0.64 14.78 5.61
C GLU A 37 -1.00 13.90 4.41
N ILE A 38 -0.34 12.76 4.23
CA ILE A 38 -0.70 11.78 3.18
C ILE A 38 -2.14 11.28 3.36
N CYS A 39 -2.58 11.02 4.60
CA CYS A 39 -3.97 10.68 4.88
C CYS A 39 -4.94 11.78 4.42
N LYS A 40 -4.62 13.06 4.68
CA LYS A 40 -5.44 14.20 4.26
C LYS A 40 -5.49 14.33 2.74
N VAL A 41 -4.35 14.20 2.07
CA VAL A 41 -4.26 14.23 0.59
C VAL A 41 -5.13 13.13 -0.02
N PHE A 42 -5.05 11.91 0.50
CA PHE A 42 -5.84 10.79 -0.03
C PHE A 42 -7.34 10.94 0.24
N CYS A 43 -7.73 11.39 1.44
CA CYS A 43 -9.12 11.75 1.73
C CYS A 43 -9.67 12.79 0.75
N LYS A 44 -8.91 13.86 0.49
CA LYS A 44 -9.28 14.90 -0.48
C LYS A 44 -9.40 14.33 -1.90
N PHE A 45 -8.47 13.46 -2.30
CA PHE A 45 -8.51 12.78 -3.60
C PHE A 45 -9.76 11.91 -3.77
N LEU A 46 -10.17 11.19 -2.72
CA LEU A 46 -11.37 10.35 -2.74
C LEU A 46 -12.68 11.15 -2.58
N GLY A 47 -12.61 12.38 -2.06
CA GLY A 47 -13.80 13.12 -1.63
C GLY A 47 -14.43 12.55 -0.36
N GLU A 48 -13.64 11.89 0.50
CA GLU A 48 -14.10 11.23 1.73
C GLU A 48 -13.47 11.84 2.99
N GLU A 49 -14.14 11.69 4.13
CA GLU A 49 -13.59 12.11 5.43
C GLU A 49 -12.80 11.01 6.15
N LYS A 50 -12.95 9.76 5.69
CA LYS A 50 -12.41 8.57 6.35
C LYS A 50 -11.70 7.69 5.34
N ILE A 51 -10.64 7.05 5.80
CA ILE A 51 -9.88 6.05 5.04
C ILE A 51 -9.55 4.83 5.90
N SER A 52 -9.26 3.72 5.26
CA SER A 52 -8.54 2.61 5.88
C SER A 52 -7.05 2.94 5.92
N PHE A 53 -6.40 2.65 7.04
CA PHE A 53 -4.97 2.88 7.23
C PHE A 53 -4.32 1.59 7.68
N TRP A 54 -3.22 1.25 7.03
CA TRP A 54 -2.36 0.17 7.45
C TRP A 54 -0.91 0.57 7.27
N ILE A 55 -0.08 0.25 8.26
CA ILE A 55 1.36 0.34 8.15
C ILE A 55 1.97 -0.94 8.69
N GLY A 56 2.99 -1.46 8.01
CA GLY A 56 3.64 -2.66 8.48
C GLY A 56 4.74 -3.16 7.57
N THR A 57 5.34 -4.26 8.01
CA THR A 57 6.48 -4.91 7.34
C THR A 57 6.12 -6.24 6.70
N LYS A 58 4.90 -6.74 6.94
CA LYS A 58 4.40 -8.01 6.40
C LYS A 58 3.67 -7.77 5.08
N ARG A 59 4.39 -7.88 3.97
CA ARG A 59 3.86 -7.70 2.61
C ARG A 59 3.62 -9.06 1.94
N GLY A 60 2.39 -9.31 1.47
CA GLY A 60 1.98 -10.64 1.00
C GLY A 60 1.73 -10.80 -0.50
N CYS A 61 1.72 -9.71 -1.27
CA CYS A 61 1.33 -9.72 -2.68
C CYS A 61 2.43 -10.27 -3.60
N LYS A 62 2.68 -11.58 -3.56
CA LYS A 62 3.76 -12.26 -4.33
C LYS A 62 3.56 -12.23 -5.84
N ARG A 63 2.31 -12.33 -6.28
CA ARG A 63 1.92 -12.38 -7.68
C ARG A 63 1.46 -11.00 -8.13
N TYR A 64 1.74 -10.63 -9.37
CA TYR A 64 1.14 -9.44 -9.99
C TYR A 64 -0.38 -9.49 -9.86
N HIS A 65 -0.94 -8.38 -9.37
CA HIS A 65 -2.36 -8.20 -9.16
C HIS A 65 -2.76 -6.76 -9.43
N VAL A 66 -4.06 -6.56 -9.64
CA VAL A 66 -4.70 -5.25 -9.51
C VAL A 66 -5.44 -5.22 -8.19
N ASP A 67 -5.57 -4.04 -7.60
CA ASP A 67 -6.38 -3.89 -6.40
C ASP A 67 -7.87 -4.04 -6.73
N MET A 68 -8.61 -4.64 -5.80
CA MET A 68 -10.07 -4.74 -5.85
C MET A 68 -10.76 -3.58 -5.11
N VAL A 69 -10.02 -2.51 -4.82
CA VAL A 69 -10.55 -1.22 -4.34
C VAL A 69 -10.49 -0.20 -5.47
N PRO A 70 -11.36 0.83 -5.49
CA PRO A 70 -11.34 1.84 -6.56
C PRO A 70 -9.97 2.52 -6.68
N TYR A 71 -9.39 2.88 -5.54
CA TYR A 71 -8.05 3.43 -5.44
C TYR A 71 -7.34 2.97 -4.18
N ARG A 72 -6.02 2.80 -4.29
CA ARG A 72 -5.11 2.49 -3.19
C ARG A 72 -3.93 3.45 -3.25
N LEU A 73 -3.52 3.98 -2.10
CA LEU A 73 -2.28 4.75 -1.97
C LEU A 73 -1.22 3.90 -1.27
N LEU A 74 -0.01 3.87 -1.83
CA LEU A 74 1.15 3.19 -1.26
C LEU A 74 2.32 4.16 -1.08
N VAL A 75 3.03 4.02 0.05
CA VAL A 75 4.34 4.64 0.29
C VAL A 75 5.26 3.64 0.96
N THR A 76 6.40 3.34 0.34
CA THR A 76 7.45 2.55 1.00
C THR A 76 8.42 3.50 1.71
N TYR A 77 8.46 3.47 3.04
CA TYR A 77 9.37 4.32 3.82
C TYR A 77 10.79 3.78 3.91
N ALA A 78 10.93 2.45 3.89
CA ALA A 78 12.21 1.76 3.96
C ALA A 78 12.14 0.41 3.24
N GLY A 79 13.27 -0.05 2.72
CA GLY A 79 13.36 -1.29 1.94
C GLY A 79 12.93 -1.12 0.48
N GLU A 80 12.78 -2.23 -0.22
CA GLU A 80 12.44 -2.22 -1.65
C GLU A 80 10.97 -1.81 -1.90
N GLY A 81 10.77 -1.03 -2.96
CA GLY A 81 9.50 -0.46 -3.38
C GLY A 81 8.40 -1.46 -3.72
N THR A 82 7.26 -0.98 -4.19
CA THR A 82 6.30 -1.85 -4.88
C THR A 82 6.71 -1.95 -6.35
N GLU A 83 6.84 -3.16 -6.86
CA GLU A 83 7.06 -3.42 -8.28
C GLU A 83 5.78 -3.13 -9.05
N ILE A 84 5.88 -2.43 -10.17
CA ILE A 84 4.79 -2.11 -11.08
C ILE A 84 5.12 -2.61 -12.49
N LEU A 85 4.09 -3.12 -13.16
CA LEU A 85 4.16 -3.59 -14.54
C LEU A 85 3.08 -2.86 -15.36
N PRO A 86 3.48 -1.94 -16.27
CA PRO A 86 2.54 -1.20 -17.09
C PRO A 86 1.88 -2.11 -18.15
N ASN A 87 0.71 -1.69 -18.65
CA ASN A 87 -0.10 -2.49 -19.57
C ASN A 87 0.65 -2.95 -20.82
N TYR A 88 1.51 -2.10 -21.39
CA TYR A 88 2.26 -2.44 -22.61
C TYR A 88 3.31 -3.54 -22.36
N GLY A 89 3.78 -3.70 -21.12
CA GLY A 89 4.72 -4.75 -20.73
C GLY A 89 4.04 -6.01 -20.16
N ALA A 90 2.71 -6.03 -20.09
CA ALA A 90 1.95 -7.07 -19.42
C ALA A 90 1.13 -7.93 -20.39
N ASN A 91 1.21 -9.25 -20.22
CA ASN A 91 0.25 -10.20 -20.78
C ASN A 91 -1.00 -10.27 -19.88
N ARG A 92 -1.97 -9.39 -20.14
CA ARG A 92 -3.24 -9.33 -19.38
C ARG A 92 -4.06 -10.61 -19.47
N ASN A 93 -4.00 -11.33 -20.58
CA ASN A 93 -4.68 -12.62 -20.72
C ASN A 93 -4.08 -13.69 -19.80
N ALA A 94 -2.75 -13.75 -19.68
CA ALA A 94 -2.08 -14.63 -18.71
C ALA A 94 -2.44 -14.25 -17.27
N TYR A 95 -2.49 -12.94 -16.98
CA TYR A 95 -2.93 -12.44 -15.67
C TYR A 95 -4.35 -12.92 -15.32
N VAL A 96 -5.33 -12.69 -16.20
CA VAL A 96 -6.74 -13.08 -15.98
C VAL A 96 -6.89 -14.59 -15.81
N ARG A 97 -6.08 -15.38 -16.53
CA ARG A 97 -6.08 -16.85 -16.42
C ARG A 97 -5.39 -17.40 -15.17
N GLY A 98 -4.87 -16.55 -14.27
CA GLY A 98 -4.22 -17.00 -13.05
C GLY A 98 -2.79 -17.54 -13.25
N MET A 99 -2.15 -17.25 -14.39
CA MET A 99 -0.82 -17.76 -14.73
C MET A 99 0.29 -17.13 -13.84
N SER A 100 1.52 -17.64 -13.94
CA SER A 100 2.67 -17.21 -13.12
C SER A 100 3.18 -15.80 -13.49
N ASN A 101 3.98 -15.18 -12.62
CA ASN A 101 4.58 -13.86 -12.90
C ASN A 101 5.42 -13.88 -14.19
N LYS A 102 6.14 -14.97 -14.45
CA LYS A 102 6.95 -15.14 -15.67
C LYS A 102 6.10 -15.11 -16.94
N GLU A 103 4.86 -15.60 -16.88
CA GLU A 103 3.94 -15.58 -18.02
C GLU A 103 3.16 -14.26 -18.13
N ILE A 104 3.03 -13.53 -17.02
CA ILE A 104 2.40 -12.20 -16.98
C ILE A 104 3.33 -11.13 -17.55
N ILE A 105 4.64 -11.24 -17.31
CA ILE A 105 5.62 -10.29 -17.83
C ILE A 105 5.86 -10.60 -19.32
N MET A 106 5.53 -9.65 -20.19
CA MET A 106 5.83 -9.72 -21.62
C MET A 106 7.13 -8.98 -21.97
N ASP A 107 7.40 -7.88 -21.26
CA ASP A 107 8.60 -7.07 -21.41
C ASP A 107 9.23 -6.78 -20.05
N GLU A 108 10.39 -7.38 -19.78
CA GLU A 108 11.14 -7.18 -18.53
C GLU A 108 11.71 -5.75 -18.41
N LEU A 109 11.95 -5.07 -19.53
CA LEU A 109 12.44 -3.68 -19.51
C LEU A 109 11.37 -2.68 -19.09
N ALA A 110 10.09 -3.10 -19.11
CA ALA A 110 8.98 -2.30 -18.65
C ALA A 110 8.79 -2.33 -17.12
N LEU A 111 9.47 -3.24 -16.42
CA LEU A 111 9.39 -3.37 -14.97
C LEU A 111 9.97 -2.14 -14.27
N GLN A 112 9.22 -1.63 -13.30
CA GLN A 112 9.66 -0.49 -12.49
C GLN A 112 9.37 -0.78 -11.02
N SER A 113 10.15 -0.15 -10.14
CA SER A 113 9.89 -0.17 -8.70
C SER A 113 9.67 1.26 -8.23
N ILE A 114 8.63 1.46 -7.42
CA ILE A 114 8.37 2.76 -6.79
C ILE A 114 9.50 3.08 -5.80
N ASN A 115 10.06 4.28 -5.84
CA ASN A 115 11.15 4.62 -4.93
C ASN A 115 10.65 4.74 -3.49
N THR A 116 11.58 4.69 -2.54
CA THR A 116 11.21 5.03 -1.16
C THR A 116 10.73 6.47 -1.11
N TRP A 117 9.74 6.73 -0.24
CA TRP A 117 9.10 8.04 -0.05
C TRP A 117 8.27 8.58 -1.23
N ASP A 118 8.22 7.90 -2.37
CA ASP A 118 7.27 8.23 -3.43
C ASP A 118 5.83 7.95 -2.97
N ILE A 119 4.92 8.87 -3.28
CA ILE A 119 3.48 8.72 -3.05
C ILE A 119 2.85 8.20 -4.34
N ALA A 120 2.48 6.91 -4.35
CA ALA A 120 1.83 6.29 -5.49
C ALA A 120 0.34 6.06 -5.23
N ILE A 121 -0.52 6.54 -6.13
CA ILE A 121 -1.97 6.24 -6.12
C ILE A 121 -2.26 5.30 -7.29
N PHE A 122 -2.74 4.10 -6.98
CA PHE A 122 -3.16 3.10 -7.95
C PHE A 122 -4.65 3.14 -8.13
N ARG A 123 -5.09 3.16 -9.39
CA ARG A 123 -6.45 2.79 -9.76
C ARG A 123 -6.56 1.28 -9.70
N GLY A 124 -7.59 0.76 -9.03
CA GLY A 124 -7.91 -0.67 -9.06
C GLY A 124 -8.92 -1.03 -10.14
N GLY A 125 -9.46 -2.26 -10.07
CA GLY A 125 -10.33 -2.83 -11.09
C GLY A 125 -9.57 -3.37 -12.31
N SER A 126 -10.30 -3.80 -13.35
CA SER A 126 -9.74 -4.51 -14.51
C SER A 126 -8.62 -3.74 -15.22
N GLU A 127 -8.76 -2.41 -15.30
CA GLU A 127 -7.81 -1.49 -15.94
C GLU A 127 -6.74 -0.97 -14.97
N GLY A 128 -6.72 -1.45 -13.73
CA GLY A 128 -5.75 -1.04 -12.73
C GLY A 128 -4.34 -1.50 -13.04
N ILE A 129 -3.32 -0.81 -12.53
CA ILE A 129 -1.92 -1.17 -12.77
C ILE A 129 -1.59 -2.52 -12.10
N LEU A 130 -0.90 -3.41 -12.83
CA LEU A 130 -0.38 -4.62 -12.22
C LEU A 130 0.78 -4.25 -11.32
N HIS A 131 0.74 -4.74 -10.09
CA HIS A 131 1.79 -4.49 -9.13
C HIS A 131 1.97 -5.69 -8.20
N ARG A 132 3.14 -5.78 -7.57
CA ARG A 132 3.46 -6.81 -6.59
C ARG A 132 4.48 -6.35 -5.56
N THR A 133 4.63 -7.15 -4.52
CA THR A 133 5.76 -7.04 -3.60
C THR A 133 6.99 -7.70 -4.24
N PRO A 134 8.14 -7.00 -4.35
CA PRO A 134 9.41 -7.60 -4.75
C PRO A 134 9.77 -8.79 -3.85
N ASP A 135 10.48 -9.77 -4.39
CA ASP A 135 10.75 -11.00 -3.63
C ASP A 135 11.61 -10.75 -2.37
N SER A 136 12.51 -9.75 -2.41
CA SER A 136 13.30 -9.29 -1.25
C SER A 136 12.42 -8.71 -0.11
N ALA A 137 11.24 -8.18 -0.47
CA ALA A 137 10.32 -7.48 0.42
C ALA A 137 9.20 -8.40 0.97
N LEU A 138 9.19 -9.68 0.59
CA LEU A 138 8.25 -10.68 1.09
C LEU A 138 8.60 -11.19 2.50
N ILE A 139 9.86 -11.07 2.91
CA ILE A 139 10.33 -11.47 4.23
C ILE A 139 9.99 -10.34 5.21
N GLY A 140 9.23 -10.66 6.26
CA GLY A 140 8.83 -9.67 7.25
C GLY A 140 10.03 -8.93 7.86
N GLY A 141 9.95 -7.60 7.88
CA GLY A 141 10.99 -6.73 8.43
C GLY A 141 11.97 -6.16 7.40
N SER A 142 11.94 -6.58 6.14
CA SER A 142 12.83 -6.05 5.10
C SER A 142 12.34 -4.75 4.45
N SER A 143 11.09 -4.35 4.69
CA SER A 143 10.54 -3.07 4.24
C SER A 143 9.45 -2.55 5.19
N ILE A 144 9.18 -1.24 5.14
CA ILE A 144 8.08 -0.57 5.85
C ILE A 144 7.17 0.06 4.80
N LEU A 145 5.94 -0.41 4.70
CA LEU A 145 4.96 0.05 3.73
C LEU A 145 3.75 0.67 4.44
N LEU A 146 3.38 1.89 4.02
CA LEU A 146 2.08 2.49 4.27
C LEU A 146 1.13 2.10 3.14
N ARG A 147 -0.08 1.69 3.52
CA ARG A 147 -1.20 1.45 2.61
C ARG A 147 -2.44 2.18 3.09
N LEU A 148 -3.02 2.99 2.22
CA LEU A 148 -4.31 3.62 2.44
C LEU A 148 -5.33 3.12 1.42
N ASP A 149 -6.52 2.82 1.90
CA ASP A 149 -7.65 2.41 1.06
C ASP A 149 -8.89 3.25 1.39
N ASN A 150 -9.90 3.17 0.53
CA ASN A 150 -11.23 3.65 0.82
C ASN A 150 -11.76 3.08 2.17
N SER A 151 -12.57 3.87 2.89
CA SER A 151 -13.10 3.46 4.19
C SER A 151 -14.01 2.21 4.15
N LEU A 152 -14.75 2.01 3.06
CA LEU A 152 -15.66 0.86 2.85
C LEU A 152 -14.93 -0.48 2.76
N PHE A 153 -13.64 -0.48 2.36
CA PHE A 153 -12.84 -1.71 2.27
C PHE A 153 -12.79 -2.48 3.61
N LEU A 154 -12.74 -1.76 4.74
CA LEU A 154 -12.75 -2.39 6.05
C LEU A 154 -14.11 -3.02 6.38
N GLU A 155 -15.19 -2.43 5.91
CA GLU A 155 -16.55 -2.96 6.10
C GLU A 155 -16.76 -4.23 5.25
N GLU A 156 -16.23 -4.24 4.04
CA GLU A 156 -16.25 -5.41 3.17
C GLU A 156 -15.45 -6.58 3.77
N ILE A 157 -14.22 -6.34 4.24
CA ILE A 157 -13.41 -7.39 4.90
C ILE A 157 -14.12 -7.94 6.14
N LYS A 158 -14.73 -7.09 6.97
CA LYS A 158 -15.46 -7.55 8.17
C LYS A 158 -16.62 -8.47 7.80
N LYS A 159 -17.38 -8.15 6.74
CA LYS A 159 -18.44 -9.02 6.23
C LYS A 159 -17.91 -10.37 5.75
N PHE A 160 -16.73 -10.42 5.12
CA PHE A 160 -16.13 -11.69 4.71
C PHE A 160 -15.65 -12.54 5.91
N ASN A 161 -15.11 -11.91 6.96
CA ASN A 161 -14.57 -12.61 8.12
C ASN A 161 -15.63 -12.99 9.18
N GLU A 162 -16.82 -12.38 9.15
CA GLU A 162 -17.96 -12.78 10.00
C GLU A 162 -18.75 -13.96 9.42
N VAL A 163 -18.47 -14.33 8.16
CA VAL A 163 -19.14 -15.42 7.43
C VAL A 163 -18.23 -16.66 7.32
N SER A 164 -17.03 -16.62 7.90
CA SER A 164 -16.03 -17.71 7.92
C SER A 164 -15.91 -18.38 9.27
#